data_AF-A0A9N9MTQ5-F1
#
_entry.id   AF-A0A9N9MTQ5-F1
#
_cell.length_a   1.000
_cell.length_b   1.000
_cell.length_c   1.000
_cell.angle_alpha   90.00
_cell.angle_beta   90.00
_cell.angle_gamma   90.00
#
_symmetry.space_group_name_H-M   'P 1'
#
loop_
_entity.id
_entity.type
_entity.pdbx_description
1 polymer ?
#
loop_
_entity_poly.entity_id
_entity_poly.type
_entity_poly.pdbx_seq_one_letter_code
_entity_poly.pdbx_strand_id
1 'polypeptide(L)'
;MSKDLFCLKAFDKHTIKNGIENDSSTEESLVQLGKYLAPPFYENSAKQILDASVRKDDVWLVSYLRTGSTWCQEIIWLIVNDLDFKTAETRIQQIRAPLIDTTNYLIKHVDFVKCPKTGLSISRYSNFVPSLEVLSKLNEDDQDKLIQLFTDSLGYVDSLSSPRTIKSHLTFELLPEQLMSVKPKIIYVIRNPKDVCVSLYYFYKTFLTMEIDFEHFCKLFMNDALIAGSIFKHYLSFWNRRHESNILILRYEDMKANTSNTIRQIAKFIGKTLSDDDIEAICKYLSFSNMQKNTACNFQIGIDVLQCEGVYNDTGNHFVRKGIVGDHKNHMAPDLVEKFDKWIEDNTRGTDLKF
;
A
#
# COMPACT_ATOMS: atom_id res chain seq x y z
N MET A 1 27.02 -10.54 13.64
CA MET A 1 26.10 -11.00 14.71
C MET A 1 24.72 -11.12 14.09
N SER A 2 24.03 -12.22 14.40
CA SER A 2 22.74 -12.62 13.83
C SER A 2 21.76 -11.45 13.72
N LYS A 3 21.30 -11.18 12.49
CA LYS A 3 20.19 -10.29 12.17
C LYS A 3 18.90 -11.02 12.58
N ASP A 4 18.35 -10.71 13.74
CA ASP A 4 16.98 -11.13 14.07
C ASP A 4 16.02 -10.27 13.24
N LEU A 5 15.79 -10.67 11.99
CA LEU A 5 14.82 -10.03 11.10
C LEU A 5 13.42 -10.38 11.61
N PHE A 6 12.90 -9.53 12.49
CA PHE A 6 11.52 -9.46 12.97
C PHE A 6 11.09 -10.61 13.91
N CYS A 7 11.01 -10.31 15.21
CA CYS A 7 10.11 -11.04 16.11
C CYS A 7 8.64 -10.68 15.76
N LEU A 8 7.69 -11.57 16.09
CA LEU A 8 6.26 -11.42 15.77
C LEU A 8 5.45 -11.28 17.07
N LYS A 9 4.61 -10.24 17.17
CA LYS A 9 3.59 -10.10 18.25
C LYS A 9 2.20 -10.30 17.67
N ALA A 10 1.43 -11.30 18.12
CA ALA A 10 0.12 -11.62 17.55
C ALA A 10 -1.07 -11.09 18.38
N PHE A 11 -2.04 -10.47 17.71
CA PHE A 11 -3.30 -9.96 18.26
C PHE A 11 -4.47 -10.24 17.30
N ASP A 12 -5.70 -10.17 17.81
CA ASP A 12 -6.93 -10.27 17.01
C ASP A 12 -7.76 -8.97 17.03
N LYS A 13 -8.82 -8.90 16.21
CA LYS A 13 -9.68 -7.71 16.11
C LYS A 13 -10.42 -7.37 17.42
N HIS A 14 -10.75 -8.38 18.22
CA HIS A 14 -11.39 -8.19 19.52
C HIS A 14 -10.38 -7.57 20.51
N THR A 15 -9.13 -8.02 20.50
CA THR A 15 -8.05 -7.44 21.30
C THR A 15 -7.75 -5.99 20.89
N ILE A 16 -7.66 -5.68 19.60
CA ILE A 16 -7.49 -4.29 19.12
C ILE A 16 -8.62 -3.38 19.65
N LYS A 17 -9.86 -3.88 19.62
CA LYS A 17 -11.04 -3.09 20.01
C LYS A 17 -11.09 -2.79 21.51
N ASN A 18 -10.57 -3.71 22.33
CA ASN A 18 -10.65 -3.63 23.80
C ASN A 18 -9.35 -3.12 24.45
N GLY A 19 -8.30 -2.87 23.66
CA GLY A 19 -7.00 -2.40 24.12
C GLY A 19 -5.98 -3.53 24.19
N ILE A 20 -4.73 -3.21 23.82
CA ILE A 20 -3.57 -4.11 23.87
C ILE A 20 -2.76 -3.78 25.13
N GLU A 21 -2.41 -4.80 25.94
CA GLU A 21 -1.51 -4.62 27.08
C GLU A 21 -0.06 -4.44 26.58
N ASN A 22 0.58 -3.34 26.95
CA ASN A 22 1.96 -3.03 26.56
C ASN A 22 2.95 -3.99 27.24
N ASP A 23 3.56 -4.90 26.46
CA ASP A 23 4.76 -5.63 26.87
C ASP A 23 6.00 -5.11 26.11
N SER A 24 6.99 -4.64 26.87
CA SER A 24 8.24 -4.01 26.43
C SER A 24 9.26 -4.98 25.80
N SER A 25 8.91 -6.25 25.61
CA SER A 25 9.89 -7.29 25.32
C SER A 25 10.37 -7.40 23.87
N THR A 26 9.73 -6.76 22.87
CA THR A 26 10.28 -6.59 21.51
C THR A 26 9.67 -5.38 20.78
N GLU A 27 10.42 -4.30 20.65
CA GLU A 27 9.89 -3.01 20.14
C GLU A 27 10.10 -2.78 18.63
N GLU A 28 10.80 -3.69 17.93
CA GLU A 28 11.02 -3.68 16.47
C GLU A 28 10.26 -4.80 15.73
N SER A 29 9.32 -5.45 16.42
CA SER A 29 8.60 -6.63 15.91
C SER A 29 7.42 -6.27 15.01
N LEU A 30 7.21 -7.06 13.95
CA LEU A 30 5.98 -6.99 13.19
C LEU A 30 4.80 -7.41 14.08
N VAL A 31 3.66 -6.74 13.88
CA VAL A 31 2.43 -6.99 14.62
C VAL A 31 1.52 -7.87 13.76
N GLN A 32 1.28 -9.10 14.19
CA GLN A 32 0.39 -10.05 13.53
C GLN A 32 -1.05 -9.82 13.95
N LEU A 33 -1.92 -9.43 13.02
CA LEU A 33 -3.36 -9.24 13.21
C LEU A 33 -4.12 -10.34 12.46
N GLY A 34 -4.32 -11.48 13.12
CA GLY A 34 -4.76 -12.72 12.47
C GLY A 34 -3.73 -13.23 11.45
N LYS A 35 -3.98 -13.03 10.14
CA LYS A 35 -3.00 -13.34 9.07
C LYS A 35 -2.44 -12.10 8.36
N TYR A 36 -2.70 -10.92 8.88
CA TYR A 36 -2.08 -9.69 8.41
C TYR A 36 -0.83 -9.42 9.26
N LEU A 37 0.28 -9.04 8.65
CA LEU A 37 1.46 -8.57 9.37
C LEU A 37 1.61 -7.06 9.16
N ALA A 38 1.44 -6.30 10.24
CA ALA A 38 1.57 -4.86 10.25
C ALA A 38 2.98 -4.43 10.72
N PRO A 39 3.41 -3.20 10.39
CA PRO A 39 4.58 -2.59 11.01
C PRO A 39 4.46 -2.56 12.55
N PRO A 40 5.59 -2.41 13.26
CA PRO A 40 5.58 -2.02 14.66
C PRO A 40 4.67 -0.80 14.88
N PHE A 41 4.04 -0.70 16.05
CA PHE A 41 3.15 0.42 16.45
C PHE A 41 1.84 0.58 15.69
N TYR A 42 1.52 -0.29 14.72
CA TYR A 42 0.19 -0.27 14.09
C TYR A 42 -0.94 -0.35 15.14
N GLU A 43 -0.72 -1.04 16.26
CA GLU A 43 -1.63 -1.10 17.40
C GLU A 43 -2.09 0.27 17.92
N ASN A 44 -1.22 1.29 17.88
CA ASN A 44 -1.51 2.62 18.41
C ASN A 44 -2.54 3.38 17.57
N SER A 45 -2.60 3.10 16.28
CA SER A 45 -3.54 3.73 15.34
C SER A 45 -4.62 2.77 14.84
N ALA A 46 -4.51 1.47 15.11
CA ALA A 46 -5.44 0.45 14.62
C ALA A 46 -6.90 0.79 14.95
N LYS A 47 -7.16 1.22 16.20
CA LYS A 47 -8.48 1.68 16.61
C LYS A 47 -8.91 2.94 15.86
N GLN A 48 -8.01 3.90 15.67
CA GLN A 48 -8.31 5.14 14.97
C GLN A 48 -8.63 4.90 13.48
N ILE A 49 -7.94 3.95 12.83
CA ILE A 49 -8.23 3.52 11.47
C ILE A 49 -9.61 2.86 11.39
N LEU A 50 -9.93 1.96 12.33
CA LEU A 50 -11.25 1.31 12.39
C LEU A 50 -12.37 2.34 12.58
N ASP A 51 -12.13 3.38 13.38
CA ASP A 51 -13.08 4.45 13.69
C ASP A 51 -13.08 5.60 12.65
N ALA A 52 -12.18 5.56 11.65
CA ALA A 52 -11.99 6.66 10.71
C ALA A 52 -13.27 6.98 9.91
N SER A 53 -13.45 8.27 9.61
CA SER A 53 -14.65 8.74 8.95
C SER A 53 -14.72 8.31 7.48
N VAL A 54 -15.88 7.82 7.04
CA VAL A 54 -16.13 7.46 5.64
C VAL A 54 -17.25 8.32 5.08
N ARG A 55 -17.02 8.94 3.92
CA ARG A 55 -18.01 9.75 3.21
C ARG A 55 -18.59 8.96 2.04
N LYS A 56 -19.85 9.24 1.71
CA LYS A 56 -20.57 8.52 0.66
C LYS A 56 -19.94 8.67 -0.72
N ASP A 57 -19.30 9.79 -0.97
CA ASP A 57 -18.65 10.14 -2.23
C ASP A 57 -17.15 9.84 -2.26
N ASP A 58 -16.62 9.18 -1.22
CA ASP A 58 -15.24 8.67 -1.26
C ASP A 58 -15.07 7.61 -2.36
N VAL A 59 -13.88 7.59 -2.94
CA VAL A 59 -13.41 6.52 -3.83
C VAL A 59 -12.15 5.91 -3.23
N TRP A 60 -12.27 4.66 -2.81
CA TRP A 60 -11.21 3.89 -2.18
C TRP A 60 -10.50 3.01 -3.19
N LEU A 61 -9.18 3.07 -3.23
CA LEU A 61 -8.34 2.06 -3.86
C LEU A 61 -7.74 1.17 -2.79
N VAL A 62 -8.11 -0.10 -2.77
CA VAL A 62 -7.51 -1.08 -1.87
C VAL A 62 -6.76 -2.11 -2.67
N SER A 63 -5.60 -2.56 -2.19
CA SER A 63 -4.86 -3.63 -2.85
C SER A 63 -3.84 -4.26 -1.93
N TYR A 64 -3.43 -5.49 -2.19
CA TYR A 64 -2.16 -5.97 -1.65
C TYR A 64 -0.99 -5.15 -2.24
N LEU A 65 0.18 -5.15 -1.61
CA LEU A 65 1.33 -4.42 -2.13
C LEU A 65 1.72 -4.92 -3.53
N ARG A 66 2.19 -3.99 -4.38
CA ARG A 66 2.79 -4.29 -5.69
C ARG A 66 1.88 -4.98 -6.73
N THR A 67 0.56 -4.84 -6.58
CA THR A 67 -0.43 -5.33 -7.57
C THR A 67 -0.77 -4.32 -8.66
N GLY A 68 -0.13 -3.14 -8.69
CA GLY A 68 -0.43 -2.08 -9.66
C GLY A 68 -1.20 -0.88 -9.08
N SER A 69 -1.27 -0.76 -7.76
CA SER A 69 -2.01 0.31 -7.07
C SER A 69 -1.66 1.71 -7.54
N THR A 70 -0.38 2.06 -7.70
CA THR A 70 0.04 3.41 -8.14
C THR A 70 -0.55 3.78 -9.51
N TRP A 71 -0.61 2.81 -10.43
CA TRP A 71 -1.19 3.02 -11.75
C TRP A 71 -2.72 3.18 -11.68
N CYS A 72 -3.39 2.28 -10.96
CA CYS A 72 -4.83 2.39 -10.74
C CYS A 72 -5.22 3.68 -10.03
N GLN A 73 -4.41 4.13 -9.08
CA GLN A 73 -4.63 5.34 -8.30
C GLN A 73 -4.60 6.59 -9.17
N GLU A 74 -3.66 6.69 -10.10
CA GLU A 74 -3.63 7.80 -11.05
C GLU A 74 -4.87 7.81 -11.96
N ILE A 75 -5.29 6.63 -12.45
CA ILE A 75 -6.52 6.53 -13.26
C ILE A 75 -7.73 7.05 -12.46
N ILE A 76 -7.89 6.57 -11.22
CA ILE A 76 -8.99 6.96 -10.35
C ILE A 76 -8.94 8.47 -10.09
N TRP A 77 -7.78 8.99 -9.68
CA TRP A 77 -7.66 10.40 -9.32
C TRP A 77 -7.95 11.33 -10.50
N LEU A 78 -7.43 11.02 -11.69
CA LEU A 78 -7.73 11.80 -12.91
C LEU A 78 -9.23 11.78 -13.24
N ILE A 79 -9.89 10.63 -13.14
CA ILE A 79 -11.33 10.51 -13.41
C ILE A 79 -12.16 11.28 -12.40
N VAL A 80 -11.80 11.22 -11.11
CA VAL A 80 -12.51 11.91 -10.03
C VAL A 80 -12.36 13.43 -10.17
N ASN A 81 -11.18 13.90 -10.58
CA ASN A 81 -10.83 15.33 -10.68
C ASN A 81 -10.87 15.84 -12.12
N ASP A 82 -11.82 15.36 -12.93
CA ASP A 82 -12.16 15.89 -14.25
C ASP A 82 -10.94 16.08 -15.18
N LEU A 83 -10.04 15.09 -15.16
CA LEU A 83 -8.82 15.04 -15.98
C LEU A 83 -7.86 16.20 -15.75
N ASP A 84 -7.72 16.67 -14.51
CA ASP A 84 -6.72 17.66 -14.12
C ASP A 84 -5.28 17.12 -14.19
N PHE A 85 -4.77 16.96 -15.42
CA PHE A 85 -3.41 16.49 -15.70
C PHE A 85 -2.35 17.44 -15.15
N LYS A 86 -2.63 18.75 -15.11
CA LYS A 86 -1.69 19.75 -14.60
C LYS A 86 -1.39 19.50 -13.13
N THR A 87 -2.43 19.32 -12.32
CA THR A 87 -2.26 18.99 -10.90
C THR A 87 -1.64 17.60 -10.72
N ALA A 88 -2.03 16.61 -11.53
CA ALA A 88 -1.44 15.27 -11.48
C ALA A 88 0.08 15.25 -11.75
N GLU A 89 0.56 16.10 -12.65
CA GLU A 89 1.97 16.23 -13.03
C GLU A 89 2.79 17.06 -12.04
N THR A 90 2.18 18.04 -11.37
CA THR A 90 2.90 19.00 -10.51
C THR A 90 2.84 18.66 -9.02
N ARG A 91 1.85 17.89 -8.57
CA ARG A 91 1.67 17.51 -7.17
C ARG A 91 1.84 16.01 -6.98
N ILE A 92 2.58 15.63 -5.94
CA ILE A 92 2.91 14.24 -5.67
C ILE A 92 1.64 13.40 -5.38
N GLN A 93 1.65 12.14 -5.79
CA GLN A 93 0.51 11.22 -5.65
C GLN A 93 0.09 11.05 -4.18
N GLN A 94 1.06 11.07 -3.26
CA GLN A 94 0.87 10.82 -1.83
C GLN A 94 -0.05 11.86 -1.17
N ILE A 95 -0.03 13.12 -1.62
CA ILE A 95 -0.92 14.17 -1.11
C ILE A 95 -2.24 14.23 -1.89
N ARG A 96 -2.24 13.83 -3.17
CA ARG A 96 -3.43 13.81 -4.02
C ARG A 96 -4.39 12.68 -3.65
N ALA A 97 -3.82 11.51 -3.36
CA ALA A 97 -4.54 10.30 -3.01
C ALA A 97 -3.75 9.55 -1.92
N PRO A 98 -3.90 9.95 -0.64
CA PRO A 98 -3.07 9.43 0.44
C PRO A 98 -3.33 7.95 0.75
N LEU A 99 -2.27 7.28 1.19
CA LEU A 99 -2.38 6.00 1.91
C LEU A 99 -2.81 6.31 3.35
N ILE A 100 -3.98 5.82 3.75
CA ILE A 100 -4.63 6.23 5.02
C ILE A 100 -3.81 5.89 6.27
N ASP A 101 -2.95 4.88 6.20
CA ASP A 101 -2.13 4.39 7.30
C ASP A 101 -0.64 4.74 7.12
N THR A 102 -0.34 5.81 6.36
CA THR A 102 1.05 6.27 6.09
C THR A 102 1.87 6.44 7.38
N THR A 103 1.28 7.00 8.44
CA THR A 103 1.96 7.23 9.72
C THR A 103 2.50 5.94 10.34
N ASN A 104 1.84 4.80 10.14
CA ASN A 104 2.27 3.51 10.69
C ASN A 104 3.56 2.96 10.08
N TYR A 105 3.90 3.43 8.88
CA TYR A 105 5.15 3.07 8.20
C TYR A 105 6.28 4.04 8.49
N LEU A 106 6.01 5.13 9.23
CA LEU A 106 6.89 6.30 9.36
C LEU A 106 7.09 6.69 10.84
N ILE A 107 7.50 5.72 11.65
CA ILE A 107 7.83 5.91 13.07
C ILE A 107 9.32 5.64 13.28
N LYS A 108 9.99 6.53 14.01
CA LYS A 108 11.43 6.43 14.33
C LYS A 108 11.63 6.24 15.83
N HIS A 109 12.51 5.32 16.21
CA HIS A 109 13.01 5.23 17.58
C HIS A 109 13.86 6.47 17.89
N VAL A 110 13.54 7.16 18.99
CA VAL A 110 14.21 8.40 19.38
C VAL A 110 15.17 8.16 20.54
N ASP A 111 14.68 7.63 21.66
CA ASP A 111 15.48 7.37 22.88
C ASP A 111 14.66 6.50 23.86
N PHE A 112 15.10 6.35 25.12
CA PHE A 112 14.36 5.69 26.18
C PHE A 112 13.84 6.69 27.23
N VAL A 113 12.66 6.44 27.78
CA VAL A 113 12.11 7.14 28.94
C VAL A 113 12.03 6.17 30.11
N LYS A 114 12.62 6.53 31.25
CA LYS A 114 12.49 5.74 32.47
C LYS A 114 11.10 5.92 33.08
N CYS A 115 10.39 4.82 33.31
CA CYS A 115 9.15 4.82 34.08
C CYS A 115 9.45 5.26 35.52
N PRO A 116 8.85 6.36 36.03
CA PRO A 116 9.12 6.83 37.39
C PRO A 116 8.69 5.85 38.48
N LYS A 117 7.70 4.99 38.20
CA LYS A 117 7.14 4.04 39.18
C LYS A 117 7.94 2.74 39.27
N THR A 118 8.44 2.23 38.15
CA THR A 118 9.08 0.90 38.08
C THR A 118 10.59 0.98 37.83
N GLY A 119 11.11 2.12 37.41
CA GLY A 119 12.51 2.31 37.02
C GLY A 119 12.90 1.67 35.69
N LEU A 120 11.97 0.98 35.02
CA LEU A 120 12.18 0.34 33.71
C LEU A 120 12.31 1.40 32.62
N SER A 121 13.24 1.19 31.70
CA SER A 121 13.35 1.96 30.46
C SER A 121 12.27 1.51 29.49
N ILE A 122 11.57 2.47 28.89
CA ILE A 122 10.57 2.26 27.84
C ILE A 122 11.06 3.01 26.61
N SER A 123 11.03 2.41 25.42
CA SER A 123 11.42 3.17 24.23
C SER A 123 10.45 4.28 23.89
N ARG A 124 11.02 5.38 23.41
CA ARG A 124 10.34 6.58 22.97
C ARG A 124 10.46 6.66 21.46
N TYR A 125 9.31 6.74 20.82
CA TYR A 125 9.19 6.89 19.39
C TYR A 125 8.63 8.27 19.05
N SER A 126 8.95 8.75 17.85
CA SER A 126 8.29 9.91 17.26
C SER A 126 7.90 9.62 15.83
N ASN A 127 6.86 10.30 15.37
CA ASN A 127 6.54 10.32 13.95
C ASN A 127 7.72 10.90 13.18
N PHE A 128 8.02 10.28 12.06
CA PHE A 128 9.04 10.75 11.14
C PHE A 128 8.58 12.05 10.50
N VAL A 129 9.45 13.06 10.49
CA VAL A 129 9.22 14.32 9.80
C VAL A 129 10.28 14.44 8.69
N PRO A 130 9.89 14.70 7.43
CA PRO A 130 10.87 14.86 6.35
C PRO A 130 11.86 15.99 6.67
N SER A 131 13.11 15.84 6.22
CA SER A 131 14.11 16.89 6.37
C SER A 131 13.74 18.15 5.56
N LEU A 132 14.26 19.30 5.97
CA LEU A 132 14.10 20.56 5.21
C LEU A 132 14.62 20.44 3.76
N GLU A 133 15.66 19.63 3.55
CA GLU A 133 16.19 19.34 2.21
C GLU A 133 15.13 18.67 1.32
N VAL A 134 14.43 17.65 1.83
CA VAL A 134 13.32 17.00 1.12
C VAL A 134 12.17 17.97 0.90
N LEU A 135 11.75 18.68 1.94
CA LEU A 135 10.61 19.61 1.87
C LEU A 135 10.84 20.73 0.85
N SER A 136 12.07 21.24 0.74
CA SER A 136 12.42 22.31 -0.20
C SER A 136 12.20 21.95 -1.69
N LYS A 137 12.02 20.66 -2.01
CA LYS A 137 11.70 20.18 -3.36
C LYS A 137 10.22 20.31 -3.71
N LEU A 138 9.38 20.63 -2.74
CA LEU A 138 7.94 20.83 -2.89
C LEU A 138 7.58 22.32 -2.77
N ASN A 139 6.45 22.71 -3.34
CA ASN A 139 5.87 24.03 -3.06
C ASN A 139 5.43 24.12 -1.59
N GLU A 140 5.34 25.34 -1.04
CA GLU A 140 5.07 25.58 0.38
C GLU A 140 3.80 24.87 0.89
N ASP A 141 2.70 24.95 0.13
CA ASP A 141 1.42 24.30 0.47
C ASP A 141 1.54 22.77 0.53
N ASP A 142 2.38 22.17 -0.32
CA ASP A 142 2.63 20.72 -0.30
C ASP A 142 3.59 20.28 0.80
N GLN A 143 4.44 21.17 1.33
CA GLN A 143 5.34 20.86 2.45
C GLN A 143 4.55 20.58 3.72
N ASP A 144 3.64 21.48 4.09
CA ASP A 144 2.79 21.34 5.28
C ASP A 144 1.89 20.09 5.17
N LYS A 145 1.36 19.83 3.97
CA LYS A 145 0.55 18.64 3.68
C LYS A 145 1.35 17.36 3.82
N LEU A 146 2.60 17.34 3.36
CA LEU A 146 3.47 16.16 3.50
C LEU A 146 3.82 15.91 4.97
N ILE A 147 4.14 16.97 5.73
CA ILE A 147 4.40 16.87 7.18
C ILE A 147 3.17 16.31 7.89
N GLN A 148 1.98 16.85 7.60
CA GLN A 148 0.74 16.35 8.20
C GLN A 148 0.48 14.90 7.81
N LEU A 149 0.64 14.52 6.54
CA LEU A 149 0.47 13.13 6.11
C LEU A 149 1.41 12.17 6.85
N PHE A 150 2.65 12.57 7.12
CA PHE A 150 3.63 11.72 7.79
C PHE A 150 3.36 11.60 9.30
N THR A 151 2.84 12.66 9.91
CA THR A 151 2.63 12.75 11.36
C THR A 151 1.21 12.40 11.82
N ASP A 152 0.22 12.58 10.96
CA ASP A 152 -1.21 12.35 11.20
C ASP A 152 -1.94 12.09 9.87
N SER A 153 -1.68 10.92 9.28
CA SER A 153 -2.30 10.52 8.01
C SER A 153 -3.83 10.43 8.08
N LEU A 154 -4.41 10.09 9.23
CA LEU A 154 -5.85 10.06 9.43
C LEU A 154 -6.45 11.47 9.43
N GLY A 155 -5.90 12.38 10.23
CA GLY A 155 -6.33 13.78 10.23
C GLY A 155 -6.11 14.47 8.89
N TYR A 156 -5.05 14.10 8.16
CA TYR A 156 -4.83 14.56 6.79
C TYR A 156 -5.95 14.08 5.84
N VAL A 157 -6.30 12.79 5.86
CA VAL A 157 -7.39 12.24 5.04
C VAL A 157 -8.73 12.89 5.40
N ASP A 158 -8.97 13.18 6.67
CA ASP A 158 -10.19 13.85 7.12
C ASP A 158 -10.25 15.33 6.74
N SER A 159 -9.11 16.01 6.57
CA SER A 159 -9.06 17.41 6.13
C SER A 159 -9.30 17.60 4.63
N LEU A 160 -9.14 16.55 3.82
CA LEU A 160 -9.35 16.62 2.37
C LEU A 160 -10.80 16.98 2.02
N SER A 161 -10.94 17.78 0.96
CA SER A 161 -12.25 18.07 0.35
C SER A 161 -12.83 16.83 -0.32
N SER A 162 -14.15 16.74 -0.32
CA SER A 162 -14.90 15.72 -1.05
C SER A 162 -14.97 16.02 -2.56
N PRO A 163 -15.00 15.00 -3.44
CA PRO A 163 -14.82 13.58 -3.15
C PRO A 163 -13.36 13.22 -2.87
N ARG A 164 -13.11 12.39 -1.85
CA ARG A 164 -11.75 11.95 -1.50
C ARG A 164 -11.34 10.73 -2.32
N THR A 165 -10.12 10.70 -2.82
CA THR A 165 -9.48 9.48 -3.34
C THR A 165 -8.54 8.94 -2.28
N ILE A 166 -8.82 7.75 -1.73
CA ILE A 166 -8.09 7.21 -0.57
C ILE A 166 -7.48 5.87 -0.95
N LYS A 167 -6.27 5.57 -0.48
CA LYS A 167 -5.62 4.27 -0.69
C LYS A 167 -5.40 3.52 0.61
N SER A 168 -5.45 2.20 0.53
CA SER A 168 -5.05 1.32 1.64
C SER A 168 -4.43 0.01 1.13
N HIS A 169 -3.50 -0.54 1.93
CA HIS A 169 -2.96 -1.89 1.78
C HIS A 169 -3.45 -2.86 2.87
N LEU A 170 -4.48 -2.46 3.61
CA LEU A 170 -5.09 -3.24 4.68
C LEU A 170 -6.06 -4.30 4.13
N THR A 171 -6.09 -5.45 4.81
CA THR A 171 -7.16 -6.44 4.61
C THR A 171 -8.50 -5.84 4.99
N PHE A 172 -9.58 -6.34 4.38
CA PHE A 172 -10.93 -5.79 4.57
C PHE A 172 -11.34 -5.63 6.04
N GLU A 173 -10.95 -6.55 6.92
CA GLU A 173 -11.32 -6.52 8.34
C GLU A 173 -10.63 -5.41 9.16
N LEU A 174 -9.55 -4.84 8.62
CA LEU A 174 -8.72 -3.79 9.23
C LEU A 174 -9.01 -2.39 8.63
N LEU A 175 -9.88 -2.30 7.62
CA LEU A 175 -10.34 -1.03 7.08
C LEU A 175 -11.39 -0.38 8.00
N PRO A 176 -11.70 0.93 7.81
CA PRO A 176 -12.70 1.61 8.61
C PRO A 176 -14.05 0.89 8.61
N GLU A 177 -14.66 0.71 9.80
CA GLU A 177 -15.90 -0.07 9.94
C GLU A 177 -17.06 0.57 9.19
N GLN A 178 -17.05 1.90 9.05
CA GLN A 178 -18.06 2.65 8.30
C GLN A 178 -18.10 2.30 6.80
N LEU A 179 -17.07 1.67 6.22
CA LEU A 179 -17.14 1.18 4.83
C LEU A 179 -18.31 0.20 4.63
N MET A 180 -18.69 -0.55 5.66
CA MET A 180 -19.77 -1.54 5.62
C MET A 180 -21.16 -0.90 5.56
N SER A 181 -21.34 0.24 6.23
CA SER A 181 -22.62 0.93 6.37
C SER A 181 -22.80 2.06 5.35
N VAL A 182 -21.76 2.86 5.13
CA VAL A 182 -21.76 3.98 4.18
C VAL A 182 -21.70 3.49 2.73
N LYS A 183 -20.99 2.38 2.50
CA LYS A 183 -20.81 1.75 1.18
C LYS A 183 -20.33 2.73 0.10
N PRO A 184 -19.20 3.44 0.31
CA PRO A 184 -18.57 4.22 -0.75
C PRO A 184 -18.05 3.31 -1.86
N LYS A 185 -17.55 3.89 -2.95
CA LYS A 185 -16.97 3.12 -4.05
C LYS A 185 -15.60 2.58 -3.62
N ILE A 186 -15.40 1.28 -3.78
CA ILE A 186 -14.15 0.59 -3.50
C ILE A 186 -13.69 -0.09 -4.79
N ILE A 187 -12.49 0.24 -5.23
CA ILE A 187 -11.81 -0.41 -6.36
C ILE A 187 -10.68 -1.24 -5.78
N TYR A 188 -10.65 -2.53 -6.13
CA TYR A 188 -9.70 -3.49 -5.61
C TYR A 188 -8.87 -4.10 -6.72
N VAL A 189 -7.54 -4.13 -6.57
CA VAL A 189 -6.63 -4.66 -7.60
C VAL A 189 -5.94 -5.94 -7.13
N ILE A 190 -6.14 -7.02 -7.89
CA ILE A 190 -5.43 -8.29 -7.75
C ILE A 190 -4.41 -8.49 -8.87
N ARG A 191 -3.40 -9.32 -8.61
CA ARG A 191 -2.36 -9.68 -9.57
C ARG A 191 -1.87 -11.10 -9.29
N ASN A 192 -1.35 -11.78 -10.30
CA ASN A 192 -0.75 -13.10 -10.14
C ASN A 192 0.31 -13.09 -8.99
N PRO A 193 0.16 -13.96 -7.96
CA PRO A 193 1.06 -13.97 -6.81
C PRO A 193 2.54 -14.16 -7.13
N LYS A 194 2.89 -14.85 -8.23
CA LYS A 194 4.28 -15.05 -8.66
C LYS A 194 4.94 -13.72 -9.06
N ASP A 195 4.23 -12.91 -9.86
CA ASP A 195 4.69 -11.59 -10.27
C ASP A 195 4.69 -10.58 -9.12
N VAL A 196 3.73 -10.70 -8.19
CA VAL A 196 3.71 -9.93 -6.94
C VAL A 196 4.97 -10.23 -6.13
N CYS A 197 5.32 -11.51 -5.93
CA CYS A 197 6.51 -11.92 -5.19
C CYS A 197 7.79 -11.31 -5.78
N VAL A 198 7.98 -11.41 -7.11
CA VAL A 198 9.12 -10.74 -7.79
C VAL A 198 9.11 -9.24 -7.54
N SER A 199 7.97 -8.58 -7.75
CA SER A 199 7.92 -7.13 -7.60
C SER A 199 8.13 -6.68 -6.16
N LEU A 200 7.71 -7.48 -5.18
CA LEU A 200 7.86 -7.20 -3.76
C LEU A 200 9.32 -7.43 -3.32
N TYR A 201 10.00 -8.45 -3.84
CA TYR A 201 11.42 -8.69 -3.58
C TYR A 201 12.27 -7.47 -3.94
N TYR A 202 12.12 -6.94 -5.16
CA TYR A 202 12.86 -5.73 -5.56
C TYR A 202 12.43 -4.49 -4.77
N PHE A 203 11.15 -4.39 -4.38
CA PHE A 203 10.71 -3.32 -3.50
C PHE A 203 11.41 -3.38 -2.14
N TYR A 204 11.46 -4.55 -1.50
CA TYR A 204 12.14 -4.71 -0.21
C TYR A 204 13.65 -4.45 -0.31
N LYS A 205 14.29 -4.91 -1.40
CA LYS A 205 15.73 -4.71 -1.61
C LYS A 205 16.10 -3.23 -1.73
N THR A 206 15.27 -2.43 -2.40
CA THR A 206 15.50 -1.00 -2.62
C THR A 206 15.02 -0.13 -1.45
N PHE A 207 13.84 -0.42 -0.90
CA PHE A 207 13.14 0.49 0.03
C PHE A 207 13.16 0.04 1.49
N LEU A 208 13.48 -1.22 1.78
CA LEU A 208 13.53 -1.78 3.14
C LEU A 208 14.90 -2.42 3.46
N THR A 209 15.92 -2.11 2.66
CA THR A 209 17.33 -2.53 2.83
C THR A 209 17.54 -4.00 3.16
N MET A 210 16.65 -4.85 2.65
CA MET A 210 16.66 -6.28 2.99
C MET A 210 17.69 -7.03 2.13
N GLU A 211 18.64 -7.66 2.80
CA GLU A 211 19.71 -8.45 2.19
C GLU A 211 19.44 -9.95 2.34
N ILE A 212 18.40 -10.44 1.67
CA ILE A 212 18.16 -11.88 1.50
C ILE A 212 18.10 -12.22 0.01
N ASP A 213 18.44 -13.45 -0.35
CA ASP A 213 18.29 -13.88 -1.74
C ASP A 213 16.81 -14.12 -2.10
N PHE A 214 16.56 -14.24 -3.41
CA PHE A 214 15.23 -14.36 -3.95
C PHE A 214 14.51 -15.65 -3.53
N GLU A 215 15.25 -16.76 -3.37
CA GLU A 215 14.65 -18.05 -2.98
C GLU A 215 14.16 -18.00 -1.53
N HIS A 216 14.97 -17.45 -0.62
CA HIS A 216 14.56 -17.22 0.77
C HIS A 216 13.39 -16.23 0.86
N PHE A 217 13.40 -15.16 0.05
CA PHE A 217 12.26 -14.24 -0.02
C PHE A 217 10.97 -14.95 -0.47
N CYS A 218 11.04 -15.83 -1.47
CA CYS A 218 9.90 -16.62 -1.91
C CYS A 218 9.34 -17.50 -0.77
N LYS A 219 10.22 -18.10 0.05
CA LYS A 219 9.80 -18.88 1.22
C LYS A 219 9.07 -17.99 2.23
N LEU A 220 9.59 -16.81 2.55
CA LEU A 220 8.91 -15.86 3.45
C LEU A 220 7.54 -15.44 2.90
N PHE A 221 7.45 -15.16 1.60
CA PHE A 221 6.20 -14.77 0.94
C PHE A 221 5.14 -15.86 1.00
N MET A 222 5.49 -17.12 0.70
CA MET A 222 4.54 -18.25 0.74
C MET A 222 4.09 -18.63 2.16
N ASN A 223 4.89 -18.27 3.18
CA ASN A 223 4.59 -18.52 4.59
C ASN A 223 3.93 -17.32 5.28
N ASP A 224 3.38 -16.37 4.51
CA ASP A 224 2.71 -15.17 5.03
C ASP A 224 3.60 -14.33 5.98
N ALA A 225 4.93 -14.42 5.85
CA ALA A 225 5.93 -13.86 6.78
C ALA A 225 6.50 -12.50 6.34
N LEU A 226 5.76 -11.74 5.54
CA LEU A 226 6.11 -10.39 5.07
C LEU A 226 5.01 -9.39 5.43
N ILE A 227 5.29 -8.10 5.32
CA ILE A 227 4.31 -7.03 5.57
C ILE A 227 3.06 -7.26 4.70
N ALA A 228 1.90 -6.94 5.26
CA ALA A 228 0.55 -7.29 4.81
C ALA A 228 0.17 -8.77 4.91
N GLY A 229 1.10 -9.64 5.31
CA GLY A 229 0.88 -11.04 5.58
C GLY A 229 0.29 -11.78 4.38
N SER A 230 -0.79 -12.53 4.64
CA SER A 230 -1.36 -13.45 3.68
C SER A 230 -2.04 -12.76 2.50
N ILE A 231 -1.43 -12.87 1.32
CA ILE A 231 -2.00 -12.39 0.06
C ILE A 231 -3.36 -13.03 -0.24
N PHE A 232 -3.57 -14.31 0.11
CA PHE A 232 -4.85 -14.97 -0.14
C PHE A 232 -5.93 -14.57 0.85
N LYS A 233 -5.61 -14.34 2.14
CA LYS A 233 -6.58 -13.70 3.05
C LYS A 233 -7.00 -12.34 2.49
N HIS A 234 -6.03 -11.55 2.04
CA HIS A 234 -6.29 -10.25 1.42
C HIS A 234 -7.18 -10.39 0.19
N TYR A 235 -6.83 -11.27 -0.75
CA TYR A 235 -7.54 -11.44 -2.02
C TYR A 235 -8.96 -11.95 -1.82
N LEU A 236 -9.14 -13.00 -1.01
CA LEU A 236 -10.44 -13.62 -0.78
C LEU A 236 -11.39 -12.72 0.00
N SER A 237 -10.86 -11.85 0.89
CA SER A 237 -11.69 -10.86 1.60
C SER A 237 -12.42 -9.93 0.62
N PHE A 238 -11.81 -9.51 -0.48
CA PHE A 238 -12.49 -8.71 -1.51
C PHE A 238 -13.19 -9.58 -2.54
N TRP A 239 -12.59 -10.70 -2.96
CA TRP A 239 -13.16 -11.59 -3.98
C TRP A 239 -14.53 -12.13 -3.59
N ASN A 240 -14.74 -12.46 -2.32
CA ASN A 240 -16.03 -12.93 -1.83
C ASN A 240 -17.12 -11.85 -1.84
N ARG A 241 -16.74 -10.58 -2.01
CA ARG A 241 -17.61 -9.40 -2.04
C ARG A 241 -17.72 -8.77 -3.43
N ARG A 242 -17.16 -9.42 -4.46
CA ARG A 242 -17.08 -8.91 -5.84
C ARG A 242 -18.42 -8.58 -6.50
N HIS A 243 -19.52 -9.10 -5.96
CA HIS A 243 -20.88 -8.86 -6.46
C HIS A 243 -21.59 -7.71 -5.74
N GLU A 244 -20.95 -7.09 -4.73
CA GLU A 244 -21.48 -5.89 -4.11
C GLU A 244 -21.38 -4.70 -5.07
N SER A 245 -22.45 -3.92 -5.20
CA SER A 245 -22.55 -2.84 -6.20
C SER A 245 -21.54 -1.71 -6.00
N ASN A 246 -20.95 -1.59 -4.80
CA ASN A 246 -19.97 -0.58 -4.46
C ASN A 246 -18.53 -1.13 -4.44
N ILE A 247 -18.30 -2.35 -4.95
CA ILE A 247 -16.96 -2.96 -5.10
C ILE A 247 -16.70 -3.30 -6.57
N LEU A 248 -15.59 -2.81 -7.11
CA LEU A 248 -15.07 -3.19 -8.43
C LEU A 248 -13.73 -3.91 -8.25
N ILE A 249 -13.63 -5.15 -8.74
CA ILE A 249 -12.36 -5.88 -8.76
C ILE A 249 -11.73 -5.79 -10.15
N LEU A 250 -10.45 -5.40 -10.18
CA LEU A 250 -9.62 -5.35 -11.37
C LEU A 250 -8.47 -6.34 -11.24
N ARG A 251 -8.09 -6.97 -12.35
CA ARG A 251 -6.88 -7.80 -12.45
C ARG A 251 -5.80 -7.01 -13.16
N TYR A 252 -4.60 -6.94 -12.60
CA TYR A 252 -3.47 -6.24 -13.21
C TYR A 252 -3.20 -6.71 -14.64
N GLU A 253 -3.37 -8.00 -14.89
CA GLU A 253 -3.22 -8.64 -16.19
C GLU A 253 -4.21 -8.08 -17.21
N ASP A 254 -5.49 -7.94 -16.84
CA ASP A 254 -6.53 -7.35 -17.69
C ASP A 254 -6.30 -5.85 -17.89
N MET A 255 -5.85 -5.15 -16.84
CA MET A 255 -5.46 -3.75 -16.93
C MET A 255 -4.36 -3.55 -17.97
N LYS A 256 -3.35 -4.43 -17.98
CA LYS A 256 -2.25 -4.40 -18.93
C LYS A 256 -2.66 -4.84 -20.34
N ALA A 257 -3.56 -5.80 -20.46
CA ALA A 257 -4.04 -6.30 -21.75
C ALA A 257 -4.91 -5.26 -22.47
N ASN A 258 -5.74 -4.51 -21.73
CA ASN A 258 -6.59 -3.47 -22.30
C ASN A 258 -6.80 -2.30 -21.31
N THR A 259 -5.84 -1.38 -21.29
CA THR A 259 -5.87 -0.19 -20.44
C THR A 259 -7.11 0.68 -20.73
N SER A 260 -7.44 0.90 -22.00
CA SER A 260 -8.59 1.74 -22.38
C SER A 260 -9.90 1.20 -21.84
N ASN A 261 -10.12 -0.12 -21.93
CA ASN A 261 -11.31 -0.76 -21.35
C ASN A 261 -11.33 -0.67 -19.82
N THR A 262 -10.16 -0.79 -19.17
CA THR A 262 -10.06 -0.61 -17.71
C THR A 262 -10.46 0.81 -17.29
N ILE A 263 -9.99 1.82 -18.01
CA ILE A 263 -10.36 3.22 -17.76
C ILE A 263 -11.88 3.40 -17.92
N ARG A 264 -12.49 2.83 -18.97
CA ARG A 264 -13.96 2.85 -19.15
C ARG A 264 -14.70 2.18 -17.99
N GLN A 265 -14.23 1.03 -17.52
CA GLN A 265 -14.83 0.33 -16.39
C GLN A 265 -14.78 1.17 -15.11
N ILE A 266 -13.62 1.76 -14.80
CA ILE A 266 -13.44 2.64 -13.63
C ILE A 266 -14.33 3.87 -13.76
N ALA A 267 -14.34 4.55 -14.92
CA ALA A 267 -15.17 5.73 -15.15
C ALA A 267 -16.67 5.42 -14.95
N LYS A 268 -17.16 4.35 -15.59
CA LYS A 268 -18.55 3.89 -15.43
C LYS A 268 -18.88 3.59 -13.97
N PHE A 269 -17.99 2.89 -13.26
CA PHE A 269 -18.18 2.55 -11.85
C PHE A 269 -18.21 3.80 -10.96
N ILE A 270 -17.33 4.78 -11.23
CA ILE A 270 -17.29 6.09 -10.56
C ILE A 270 -18.47 6.99 -10.99
N GLY A 271 -19.20 6.65 -12.06
CA GLY A 271 -20.35 7.41 -12.54
C GLY A 271 -19.94 8.64 -13.37
N LYS A 272 -18.76 8.60 -13.98
CA LYS A 272 -18.24 9.59 -14.91
C LYS A 272 -18.34 9.05 -16.33
N THR A 273 -18.56 9.94 -17.29
CA THR A 273 -18.54 9.63 -18.72
C THR A 273 -17.28 10.23 -19.32
N LEU A 274 -16.55 9.44 -20.11
CA LEU A 274 -15.33 9.86 -20.80
C LEU A 274 -15.53 9.66 -22.30
N SER A 275 -15.02 10.61 -23.08
CA SER A 275 -14.87 10.45 -24.53
C SER A 275 -13.72 9.49 -24.86
N ASP A 276 -13.61 9.11 -26.13
CA ASP A 276 -12.48 8.29 -26.58
C ASP A 276 -11.15 9.07 -26.50
N ASP A 277 -11.18 10.38 -26.75
CA ASP A 277 -10.04 11.28 -26.63
C ASP A 277 -9.55 11.39 -25.17
N ASP A 278 -10.47 11.47 -24.21
CA ASP A 278 -10.13 11.47 -22.77
C ASP A 278 -9.39 10.18 -22.38
N ILE A 279 -9.87 9.05 -22.87
CA ILE A 279 -9.30 7.73 -22.58
C ILE A 279 -7.92 7.61 -23.22
N GLU A 280 -7.74 8.10 -24.45
CA GLU A 280 -6.45 8.14 -25.11
C GLU A 280 -5.45 9.03 -24.34
N ALA A 281 -5.91 10.20 -23.88
CA ALA A 281 -5.09 11.12 -23.08
C ALA A 281 -4.61 10.47 -21.77
N ILE A 282 -5.50 9.79 -21.03
CA ILE A 282 -5.13 9.04 -19.82
C ILE A 282 -4.14 7.93 -20.17
N CYS A 283 -4.38 7.14 -21.23
CA CYS A 283 -3.49 6.06 -21.65
C CYS A 283 -2.08 6.57 -21.97
N LYS A 284 -1.99 7.69 -22.69
CA LYS A 284 -0.71 8.34 -23.03
C LYS A 284 0.01 8.83 -21.77
N TYR A 285 -0.70 9.55 -20.90
CA TYR A 285 -0.14 10.08 -19.65
C TYR A 285 0.40 8.96 -18.76
N LEU A 286 -0.36 7.86 -18.63
CA LEU A 286 -0.02 6.71 -17.79
C LEU A 286 0.72 5.58 -18.52
N SER A 287 1.33 5.87 -19.66
CA SER A 287 2.24 4.93 -20.30
C SER A 287 3.41 4.60 -19.36
N PHE A 288 3.93 3.38 -19.44
CA PHE A 288 4.99 2.93 -18.54
C PHE A 288 6.20 3.87 -18.53
N SER A 289 6.64 4.32 -19.71
CA SER A 289 7.77 5.24 -19.86
C SER A 289 7.53 6.60 -19.21
N ASN A 290 6.29 7.11 -19.28
CA ASN A 290 5.94 8.39 -18.68
C ASN A 290 5.85 8.27 -17.16
N MET A 291 5.14 7.25 -16.66
CA MET A 291 5.05 7.00 -15.22
C MET A 291 6.41 6.77 -14.57
N GLN A 292 7.35 6.10 -15.24
CA GLN A 292 8.67 5.87 -14.68
C GLN A 292 9.47 7.18 -14.49
N LYS A 293 9.28 8.16 -15.38
CA LYS A 293 9.99 9.45 -15.35
C LYS A 293 9.28 10.51 -14.52
N ASN A 294 7.96 10.39 -14.34
CA ASN A 294 7.14 11.38 -13.66
C ASN A 294 7.36 11.30 -12.13
N THR A 295 8.08 12.29 -11.59
CA THR A 295 8.39 12.39 -10.15
C THR A 295 7.16 12.50 -9.25
N ALA A 296 6.02 12.95 -9.80
CA ALA A 296 4.77 13.04 -9.06
C ALA A 296 4.17 11.66 -8.75
N CYS A 297 4.44 10.60 -9.54
CA CYS A 297 3.85 9.27 -9.32
C CYS A 297 4.85 8.11 -9.29
N ASN A 298 6.14 8.36 -9.55
CA ASN A 298 7.19 7.33 -9.49
C ASN A 298 7.80 7.12 -8.09
N PHE A 299 7.21 7.72 -7.06
CA PHE A 299 7.67 7.65 -5.67
C PHE A 299 9.04 8.34 -5.38
N GLN A 300 9.46 9.30 -6.21
CA GLN A 300 10.73 10.03 -6.02
C GLN A 300 10.83 10.68 -4.63
N ILE A 301 9.74 11.29 -4.12
CA ILE A 301 9.75 11.90 -2.78
C ILE A 301 10.11 10.90 -1.67
N GLY A 302 9.67 9.64 -1.80
CA GLY A 302 10.01 8.59 -0.84
C GLY A 302 11.47 8.15 -0.98
N ILE A 303 12.01 8.13 -2.19
CA ILE A 303 13.45 7.89 -2.43
C ILE A 303 14.28 9.00 -1.78
N ASP A 304 13.89 10.26 -1.98
CA ASP A 304 14.58 11.42 -1.43
C ASP A 304 14.60 11.39 0.12
N VAL A 305 13.48 11.00 0.73
CA VAL A 305 13.39 10.77 2.19
C VAL A 305 14.39 9.71 2.64
N LEU A 306 14.38 8.54 2.00
CA LEU A 306 15.26 7.43 2.37
C LEU A 306 16.74 7.79 2.16
N GLN A 307 17.05 8.59 1.15
CA GLN A 307 18.40 9.07 0.87
C GLN A 307 18.89 10.01 1.97
N CYS A 308 18.07 11.00 2.36
CA CYS A 308 18.41 11.92 3.45
C CYS A 308 18.57 11.19 4.80
N GLU A 309 17.81 10.12 5.05
CA GLU A 309 17.94 9.31 6.27
C GLU A 309 19.09 8.29 6.21
N GLY A 310 19.83 8.19 5.09
CA GLY A 310 20.95 7.26 4.94
C GLY A 310 20.54 5.79 4.87
N VAL A 311 19.27 5.51 4.57
CA VAL A 311 18.70 4.15 4.49
C VAL A 311 18.32 3.75 3.06
N TYR A 312 18.59 4.61 2.07
CA TYR A 312 18.36 4.27 0.67
C TYR A 312 19.46 3.37 0.11
N ASN A 313 19.08 2.23 -0.44
CA ASN A 313 19.99 1.34 -1.16
C ASN A 313 19.82 1.55 -2.67
N ASP A 314 20.79 2.24 -3.29
CA ASP A 314 20.79 2.43 -4.75
C ASP A 314 21.17 1.13 -5.47
N THR A 315 20.13 0.35 -5.77
CA THR A 315 20.25 -0.92 -6.48
C THR A 315 20.15 -0.75 -8.00
N GLY A 316 20.02 0.48 -8.51
CA GLY A 316 19.66 0.76 -9.91
C GLY A 316 18.22 0.35 -10.28
N ASN A 317 17.40 -0.08 -9.32
CA ASN A 317 15.99 -0.40 -9.55
C ASN A 317 15.10 0.82 -9.32
N HIS A 318 14.07 0.94 -10.14
CA HIS A 318 13.05 1.98 -10.00
C HIS A 318 11.79 1.45 -9.30
N PHE A 319 11.06 2.33 -8.59
CA PHE A 319 9.75 2.00 -8.02
C PHE A 319 8.75 1.56 -9.10
N VAL A 320 8.71 2.28 -10.22
CA VAL A 320 8.06 1.87 -11.47
C VAL A 320 9.07 1.02 -12.27
N ARG A 321 9.13 -0.27 -11.94
CA ARG A 321 10.26 -1.14 -12.34
C ARG A 321 10.23 -1.63 -13.80
N LYS A 322 9.25 -2.46 -14.16
CA LYS A 322 9.15 -3.07 -15.52
C LYS A 322 7.75 -2.98 -16.16
N GLY A 323 6.68 -3.00 -15.37
CA GLY A 323 5.31 -2.86 -15.89
C GLY A 323 4.85 -3.98 -16.84
N ILE A 324 5.37 -5.20 -16.68
CA ILE A 324 5.04 -6.37 -17.51
C ILE A 324 4.33 -7.46 -16.71
N VAL A 325 3.58 -8.31 -17.43
CA VAL A 325 2.96 -9.55 -16.94
C VAL A 325 3.88 -10.73 -17.26
N GLY A 326 4.04 -11.64 -16.32
CA GLY A 326 4.84 -12.85 -16.47
C GLY A 326 6.34 -12.68 -16.21
N ASP A 327 6.78 -11.61 -15.54
CA ASP A 327 8.21 -11.40 -15.24
C ASP A 327 8.77 -12.52 -14.35
N HIS A 328 7.93 -13.21 -13.56
CA HIS A 328 8.35 -14.37 -12.76
C HIS A 328 9.10 -15.44 -13.55
N LYS A 329 8.81 -15.62 -14.85
CA LYS A 329 9.51 -16.56 -15.72
C LYS A 329 11.01 -16.23 -15.89
N ASN A 330 11.41 -14.98 -15.64
CA ASN A 330 12.80 -14.53 -15.70
C ASN A 330 13.54 -14.69 -14.37
N HIS A 331 12.84 -15.02 -13.26
CA HIS A 331 13.42 -15.05 -11.91
C HIS A 331 13.23 -16.39 -11.19
N MET A 332 12.15 -17.10 -11.48
CA MET A 332 11.81 -18.37 -10.84
C MET A 332 12.27 -19.55 -11.70
N ALA A 333 13.04 -20.44 -11.10
CA ALA A 333 13.32 -21.75 -11.69
C ALA A 333 12.04 -22.59 -11.83
N PRO A 334 11.98 -23.56 -12.75
CA PRO A 334 10.77 -24.36 -12.99
C PRO A 334 10.20 -25.04 -11.73
N ASP A 335 11.05 -25.57 -10.86
CA ASP A 335 10.62 -26.20 -9.60
C ASP A 335 9.96 -25.20 -8.64
N LEU A 336 10.45 -23.95 -8.61
CA LEU A 336 9.86 -22.87 -7.83
C LEU A 336 8.52 -22.44 -8.41
N VAL A 337 8.40 -22.38 -9.74
CA VAL A 337 7.12 -22.11 -10.43
C VAL A 337 6.07 -23.15 -10.04
N GLU A 338 6.43 -24.44 -10.06
CA GLU A 338 5.53 -25.55 -9.66
C GLU A 338 5.12 -25.46 -8.18
N LYS A 339 6.07 -25.13 -7.28
CA LYS A 339 5.77 -24.89 -5.86
C LYS A 339 4.74 -23.76 -5.69
N PHE A 340 4.91 -22.65 -6.41
CA PHE A 340 3.94 -21.55 -6.40
C PHE A 340 2.59 -21.96 -6.99
N ASP A 341 2.57 -22.72 -8.09
CA ASP A 341 1.32 -23.20 -8.69
C ASP A 341 0.51 -24.04 -7.70
N LYS A 342 1.16 -25.00 -7.06
CA LYS A 342 0.54 -25.82 -6.01
C LYS A 342 0.07 -24.97 -4.83
N TRP A 343 0.89 -24.04 -4.36
CA TRP A 343 0.53 -23.14 -3.26
C TRP A 343 -0.66 -22.24 -3.61
N ILE A 344 -0.73 -21.73 -4.85
CA ILE A 344 -1.87 -20.94 -5.34
C ILE A 344 -3.13 -21.81 -5.39
N GLU A 345 -3.05 -23.00 -5.99
CA GLU A 345 -4.17 -23.94 -6.08
C GLU A 345 -4.71 -24.33 -4.69
N ASP A 346 -3.82 -24.64 -3.75
CA ASP A 346 -4.18 -25.03 -2.39
C ASP A 346 -4.91 -23.88 -1.65
N ASN A 347 -4.49 -22.62 -1.86
CA ASN A 347 -5.10 -21.46 -1.22
C ASN A 347 -6.37 -20.94 -1.91
N THR A 348 -6.57 -21.20 -3.21
CA THR A 348 -7.80 -20.83 -3.93
C THR A 348 -8.80 -21.98 -4.02
N ARG A 349 -8.46 -23.16 -3.48
CA ARG A 349 -9.32 -24.33 -3.45
C ARG A 349 -10.70 -24.01 -2.88
N GLY A 350 -11.75 -24.38 -3.62
CA GLY A 350 -13.13 -24.10 -3.25
C GLY A 350 -13.63 -22.70 -3.63
N THR A 351 -12.82 -21.91 -4.35
CA THR A 351 -13.20 -20.60 -4.88
C THR A 351 -13.14 -20.61 -6.41
N ASP A 352 -13.73 -19.59 -7.06
CA ASP A 352 -13.63 -19.36 -8.50
C ASP A 352 -12.52 -18.35 -8.88
N LEU A 353 -11.65 -17.99 -7.93
CA LEU A 353 -10.53 -17.09 -8.17
C LEU A 353 -9.42 -17.78 -8.99
N LYS A 354 -9.03 -17.14 -10.10
CA LYS A 354 -7.98 -17.61 -11.02
C LYS A 354 -7.12 -16.43 -11.46
N PHE A 355 -5.86 -16.70 -11.79
CA PHE A 355 -4.83 -15.72 -12.18
C PHE A 355 -4.30 -15.98 -13.58
#